data_AF-A0A364K6M3-F1
#
_entry.id   AF-A0A364K6M3-F1
#
_cell.length_a   1.000
_cell.length_b   1.000
_cell.length_c   1.000
_cell.angle_alpha   90.00
_cell.angle_beta   90.00
_cell.angle_gamma   90.00
#
_symmetry.space_group_name_H-M   'P 1'
#
loop_
_entity.id
_entity.type
_entity.pdbx_description
1 polymer ?
#
loop_
_entity_poly.entity_id
_entity_poly.type
_entity_poly.pdbx_seq_one_letter_code
_entity_poly.pdbx_strand_id
1 'polypeptide(L)' 'MSLIKFWIDRCTQTLYILELSSNRIKTITRRKKIDQFLSAYGYHWDDMRGPVLGEDKLNIFGKWKNSFLIRWLKGGEEDL' A
#
# COMPACT_ATOMS: atom_id res chain seq x y z
N MET A 1 5.09 -16.32 -0.19
CA MET A 1 4.87 -14.86 -0.09
C MET A 1 3.95 -14.44 -1.23
N SER A 2 2.95 -13.60 -0.99
CA SER A 2 2.04 -13.12 -2.05
C SER A 2 2.75 -12.08 -2.92
N LEU A 3 2.44 -12.06 -4.22
CA LEU A 3 2.90 -11.00 -5.11
C LEU A 3 1.87 -9.87 -5.14
N ILE A 4 2.36 -8.65 -5.08
CA ILE A 4 1.57 -7.42 -5.18
C ILE A 4 2.04 -6.57 -6.35
N LYS A 5 1.11 -5.82 -6.92
CA LYS A 5 1.36 -4.77 -7.89
C LYS A 5 0.85 -3.47 -7.30
N PHE A 6 1.67 -2.43 -7.25
CA PHE A 6 1.26 -1.16 -6.67
C PHE A 6 1.65 0.03 -7.55
N TRP A 7 0.83 1.08 -7.54
CA TRP A 7 1.04 2.29 -8.32
C TRP A 7 0.40 3.49 -7.65
N ILE A 8 0.89 4.68 -7.97
CA ILE A 8 0.33 5.94 -7.49
C ILE A 8 -0.40 6.61 -8.64
N ASP A 9 -1.65 6.96 -8.41
CA ASP A 9 -2.36 7.91 -9.23
C ASP A 9 -2.00 9.32 -8.75
N ARG A 10 -1.28 10.07 -9.60
CA ARG A 10 -0.79 11.42 -9.25
C ARG A 10 -1.91 12.47 -9.20
N CYS A 11 -3.00 12.27 -9.93
CA CYS A 11 -4.13 13.19 -9.95
C CYS A 11 -4.90 13.16 -8.63
N THR A 12 -5.13 11.97 -8.11
CA THR A 12 -5.88 11.71 -6.87
C THR A 12 -4.99 11.52 -5.65
N GLN A 13 -3.66 11.55 -5.83
CA GLN A 13 -2.66 11.29 -4.79
C GLN A 13 -2.92 9.99 -4.03
N THR A 14 -3.38 8.95 -4.74
CA THR A 14 -3.80 7.68 -4.15
C THR A 14 -2.86 6.56 -4.57
N LEU A 15 -2.36 5.82 -3.59
CA LEU A 15 -1.62 4.58 -3.82
C LEU A 15 -2.62 3.42 -3.90
N TYR A 16 -2.55 2.68 -4.99
CA TYR A 16 -3.28 1.44 -5.20
C TYR A 16 -2.33 0.27 -5.03
N ILE A 17 -2.77 -0.76 -4.31
CA ILE A 17 -2.03 -1.99 -4.08
C ILE A 17 -2.96 -3.14 -4.47
N LEU A 18 -2.57 -3.94 -5.45
CA LEU A 18 -3.28 -5.10 -5.96
C LEU A 18 -2.56 -6.38 -5.55
N GLU A 19 -3.24 -7.30 -4.89
CA GLU A 19 -2.75 -8.67 -4.66
C GLU A 19 -3.04 -9.52 -5.89
N LEU A 20 -2.00 -10.07 -6.52
CA LEU A 20 -2.14 -10.82 -7.78
C LEU A 20 -2.80 -12.19 -7.61
N SER A 21 -2.68 -12.81 -6.43
CA SER A 21 -3.27 -14.13 -6.16
C SER A 21 -4.78 -14.08 -5.97
N SER A 22 -5.31 -12.98 -5.40
CA SER A 22 -6.71 -12.85 -5.01
C SER A 22 -7.46 -11.76 -5.78
N ASN A 23 -6.75 -11.00 -6.63
CA ASN A 23 -7.24 -9.79 -7.30
C ASN A 23 -7.85 -8.75 -6.34
N ARG A 24 -7.46 -8.77 -5.07
CA ARG A 24 -7.91 -7.78 -4.08
C ARG A 24 -7.12 -6.50 -4.23
N ILE A 25 -7.82 -5.36 -4.15
CA ILE A 25 -7.22 -4.04 -4.21
C ILE A 25 -7.37 -3.37 -2.84
N LYS A 26 -6.31 -2.70 -2.41
CA LYS A 26 -6.30 -1.81 -1.25
C LYS A 26 -5.76 -0.45 -1.65
N THR A 27 -6.41 0.58 -1.16
CA THR A 27 -6.05 1.96 -1.46
C THR A 27 -5.53 2.68 -0.21
N ILE A 28 -4.59 3.58 -0.41
CA ILE A 28 -4.05 4.46 0.63
C ILE A 28 -4.03 5.88 0.07
N THR A 29 -4.73 6.80 0.71
CA THR A 29 -4.85 8.20 0.28
C THR A 29 -4.00 9.16 1.13
N ARG A 30 -3.65 8.76 2.36
CA ARG A 30 -2.85 9.61 3.25
C ARG A 30 -1.40 9.63 2.80
N ARG A 31 -0.91 10.78 2.34
CA ARG A 31 0.47 10.98 1.86
C ARG A 31 1.55 10.42 2.81
N LYS A 32 1.47 10.71 4.12
CA LYS A 32 2.37 10.14 5.13
C LYS A 32 2.40 8.61 5.12
N LYS A 33 1.26 7.96 4.87
CA LYS A 33 1.18 6.50 4.78
C LYS A 33 1.72 5.98 3.45
N ILE A 34 1.50 6.71 2.37
CA ILE A 34 2.08 6.37 1.08
C ILE A 34 3.60 6.43 1.15
N ASP A 35 4.17 7.50 1.71
CA ASP A 35 5.63 7.65 1.85
C ASP A 35 6.24 6.53 2.71
N GLN A 36 5.59 6.17 3.81
CA GLN A 36 6.03 5.04 4.65
C GLN A 36 5.92 3.70 3.91
N PHE A 37 4.87 3.48 3.12
CA PHE A 37 4.77 2.31 2.26
C PHE A 37 5.93 2.29 1.26
N LEU A 38 6.12 3.35 0.47
CA LEU A 38 7.17 3.41 -0.55
C LEU A 38 8.57 3.22 0.04
N SER A 39 8.83 3.78 1.22
CA SER A 39 10.11 3.63 1.93
C SER A 39 10.42 2.17 2.25
N ALA A 40 9.41 1.36 2.59
CA ALA A 40 9.60 -0.08 2.83
C ALA A 40 9.99 -0.85 1.54
N TYR A 41 9.69 -0.29 0.38
CA TYR A 41 10.07 -0.82 -0.93
C TYR A 41 11.26 -0.09 -1.55
N GLY A 42 11.84 0.91 -0.86
CA GLY A 42 13.00 1.68 -1.35
C GLY A 42 12.67 2.66 -2.48
N TYR A 43 11.42 3.11 -2.58
CA TYR A 43 10.98 4.09 -3.56
C TYR A 43 10.64 5.43 -2.92
N HIS A 44 10.75 6.51 -3.69
CA HIS A 44 10.10 7.78 -3.41
C HIS A 44 8.89 8.00 -4.31
N TRP A 45 8.06 8.98 -3.94
CA TRP A 45 6.88 9.36 -4.71
C TRP A 45 7.22 9.71 -6.16
N ASP A 46 8.32 10.45 -6.36
CA ASP A 46 8.75 10.91 -7.68
C ASP A 46 9.24 9.77 -8.59
N ASP A 47 9.72 8.67 -8.00
CA ASP A 47 10.17 7.48 -8.72
C ASP A 47 9.00 6.67 -9.30
N MET A 48 7.79 6.86 -8.77
CA MET A 48 6.59 6.17 -9.21
C MET A 48 6.10 6.77 -10.53
N ARG A 49 6.60 6.22 -11.64
CA ARG A 49 6.20 6.54 -13.02
C ARG A 49 5.19 5.55 -13.61
N GLY A 50 4.92 4.46 -12.91
CA GLY A 50 4.03 3.41 -13.37
C GLY A 50 3.85 2.33 -12.31
N PRO A 51 3.16 1.24 -12.64
CA PRO A 51 2.98 0.15 -11.71
C PRO A 51 4.26 -0.64 -11.47
N VAL A 52 4.54 -0.89 -10.21
CA VAL A 52 5.67 -1.67 -9.72
C VAL A 52 5.17 -3.02 -9.26
N LEU A 53 5.91 -4.07 -9.60
CA LEU A 53 5.69 -5.43 -9.10
C LEU A 53 6.61 -5.67 -7.90
N GLY A 54 6.08 -6.22 -6.82
CA GLY A 54 6.86 -6.56 -5.64
C GLY A 54 6.25 -7.68 -4.83
N GLU A 55 7.01 -8.22 -3.88
CA GLU A 55 6.49 -9.16 -2.90
C GLU A 55 5.75 -8.41 -1.78
N ASP A 56 4.71 -9.00 -1.19
CA ASP A 56 3.99 -8.42 -0.06
C ASP A 56 4.81 -8.48 1.25
N LYS A 57 5.88 -7.69 1.33
CA LYS A 57 6.80 -7.62 2.47
C LYS A 57 6.11 -7.09 3.73
N LEU A 58 5.11 -6.25 3.55
CA LEU A 58 4.35 -5.63 4.63
C LEU A 58 3.15 -6.48 5.07
N ASN A 59 2.93 -7.63 4.43
CA ASN A 59 1.81 -8.53 4.70
C ASN A 59 0.46 -7.79 4.68
N ILE A 60 0.27 -6.92 3.68
CA ILE A 60 -0.90 -6.07 3.47
C ILE A 60 -2.19 -6.90 3.36
N PHE A 61 -2.10 -8.10 2.77
CA PHE A 61 -3.24 -8.98 2.49
C PHE A 61 -3.27 -10.27 3.32
N GLY A 62 -2.23 -10.58 4.09
CA GLY A 62 -2.20 -11.81 4.87
C GLY A 62 -3.14 -11.82 6.08
N LYS A 63 -3.63 -13.03 6.40
CA LYS A 63 -4.38 -13.32 7.62
C LYS A 63 -3.45 -13.27 8.84
N TRP A 64 -3.41 -12.11 9.49
CA TRP A 64 -3.00 -11.85 10.89
C TRP A 64 -1.58 -12.29 11.33
N LYS A 65 -0.70 -11.31 11.57
CA LYS A 65 0.25 -11.33 12.72
C LYS A 65 0.95 -10.02 13.10
N ASN A 66 0.56 -8.85 12.56
CA ASN A 66 1.11 -7.58 13.03
C ASN A 66 0.01 -6.55 13.33
N SER A 67 -0.49 -6.62 14.57
CA SER A 67 -1.50 -5.70 15.13
C SER A 67 -1.08 -4.22 15.04
N PHE A 68 0.22 -3.94 14.90
CA PHE A 68 0.75 -2.58 14.76
C PHE A 68 0.52 -1.96 13.37
N LEU A 69 0.76 -2.69 12.27
CA LEU A 69 0.60 -2.15 10.90
C LEU A 69 -0.89 -2.03 10.49
N ILE A 70 -1.75 -2.92 10.99
CA ILE A 70 -3.20 -2.85 10.74
C ILE A 70 -3.81 -1.66 11.49
N ARG A 71 -3.42 -1.41 12.74
CA ARG A 71 -3.82 -0.19 13.48
C ARG A 71 -3.30 1.08 12.81
N TRP A 72 -2.10 1.01 12.23
CA TRP A 72 -1.51 2.09 11.44
C TRP A 72 -2.29 2.38 10.13
N LEU A 73 -2.80 1.36 9.43
CA LEU A 73 -3.65 1.54 8.24
C LEU A 73 -5.10 1.95 8.60
N LYS A 74 -5.65 1.42 9.71
CA LYS A 74 -7.05 1.59 10.13
C LYS A 74 -7.36 2.89 10.90
N GLY A 75 -6.35 3.61 11.40
CA GLY A 75 -6.52 4.89 12.11
C GLY A 75 -6.94 6.08 11.24
N GLY A 76 -7.86 5.89 10.30
CA GLY A 76 -8.37 6.97 9.46
C GLY A 76 -9.76 6.77 8.89
N GLU A 77 -10.54 5.85 9.48
CA GLU A 77 -11.94 5.58 9.11
C GLU A 77 -12.81 5.79 10.35
N GLU A 78 -12.70 6.98 10.94
CA GLU A 78 -13.62 7.58 11.92
C GLU A 78 -13.57 9.08 11.65
N ASP A 79 -14.39 9.56 10.70
CA ASP A 79 -14.91 10.94 10.57
C ASP A 79 -15.50 11.11 9.16
N LEU A 80 -16.73 10.61 8.98
CA LEU A 80 -17.88 11.17 8.24
C LEU A 80 -18.96 10.11 7.99
#